data_AF-A0A914III7-F1
#
_entry.id   AF-A0A914III7-F1
#
_cell.length_a   1.000
_cell.length_b   1.000
_cell.length_c   1.000
_cell.angle_alpha   90.00
_cell.angle_beta   90.00
_cell.angle_gamma   90.00
#
_symmetry.space_group_name_H-M   'P 1'
#
loop_
_entity.id
_entity.type
_entity.pdbx_description
1 polymer ?
#
loop_
_entity_poly.entity_id
_entity_poly.type
_entity_poly.pdbx_seq_one_letter_code
_entity_poly.pdbx_strand_id
1 'polypeptide(L)'
;MIVFLDVSYFIKELIMCIVFIQAELNSLATNLMFYVIANIVKSIVEKLLQVLTEKKSYGKLISTQIIIDLTAIEETLKYFLENDTKKLFSSIRSKLMDKLNEEKFKNSMYTFKTTMNMAIKSLDISENDIVFENLDTSTV
;
A
#
# COMPACT_ATOMS: atom_id res chain seq x y z
N MET A 1 -9.02 -24.24 -5.89
CA MET A 1 -9.55 -22.90 -6.23
C MET A 1 -8.80 -21.90 -5.36
N ILE A 2 -7.90 -21.09 -5.92
CA ILE A 2 -7.13 -20.11 -5.14
C ILE A 2 -8.07 -18.94 -4.84
N VAL A 3 -8.57 -18.90 -3.61
CA VAL A 3 -9.30 -17.75 -3.08
C VAL A 3 -8.23 -16.71 -2.73
N PHE A 4 -8.07 -15.68 -3.54
CA PHE A 4 -7.33 -14.49 -3.11
C PHE A 4 -8.12 -13.89 -1.94
N LEU A 5 -7.66 -14.12 -0.70
CA LEU A 5 -8.33 -13.69 0.54
C LEU A 5 -8.01 -12.24 0.91
N ASP A 6 -7.06 -11.62 0.22
CA ASP A 6 -6.44 -10.37 0.62
C ASP A 6 -5.97 -9.57 -0.62
N VAL A 7 -5.39 -8.38 -0.38
CA VAL A 7 -4.65 -7.59 -1.37
C VAL A 7 -3.61 -8.47 -2.08
N SER A 8 -3.52 -8.31 -3.40
CA SER A 8 -2.61 -9.10 -4.23
C SER A 8 -1.15 -8.94 -3.78
N TYR A 9 -0.38 -10.03 -3.83
CA TYR A 9 1.05 -10.01 -3.46
C TYR A 9 1.84 -8.95 -4.21
N PHE A 10 1.58 -8.80 -5.51
CA PHE A 10 2.20 -7.75 -6.33
C PHE A 10 1.98 -6.34 -5.74
N ILE A 11 0.77 -6.03 -5.26
CA ILE A 11 0.47 -4.72 -4.66
C ILE A 11 1.13 -4.57 -3.29
N LYS A 12 1.20 -5.64 -2.50
CA LYS A 12 1.92 -5.62 -1.22
C LYS A 12 3.41 -5.36 -1.42
N GLU A 13 4.04 -6.06 -2.36
CA GLU A 13 5.46 -5.86 -2.72
C GLU A 13 5.70 -4.45 -3.24
N LEU A 14 4.83 -3.96 -4.13
CA LEU A 14 4.90 -2.59 -4.64
C LEU A 14 4.87 -1.54 -3.52
N ILE A 15 3.92 -1.70 -2.59
CA ILE A 15 3.80 -0.83 -1.41
C ILE A 15 5.07 -0.94 -0.54
N MET A 16 5.54 -2.15 -0.26
CA MET A 16 6.77 -2.35 0.52
C MET A 16 7.99 -1.69 -0.12
N CYS A 17 8.16 -1.80 -1.45
CA CYS A 17 9.23 -1.12 -2.17
C CYS A 17 9.14 0.40 -2.00
N ILE A 18 7.94 0.99 -2.13
CA ILE A 18 7.76 2.44 -1.97
C ILE A 18 8.08 2.87 -0.53
N VAL A 19 7.61 2.12 0.47
CA VAL A 19 7.90 2.38 1.89
C VAL A 19 9.40 2.28 2.18
N PHE A 20 10.08 1.28 1.62
CA PHE A 20 11.52 1.12 1.76
C PHE A 20 12.28 2.30 1.14
N ILE A 21 11.95 2.69 -0.09
CA ILE A 21 12.55 3.85 -0.74
C ILE A 21 12.27 5.13 0.07
N GLN A 22 11.07 5.26 0.63
CA GLN A 22 10.72 6.39 1.49
C GLN A 22 11.60 6.44 2.75
N ALA A 23 11.82 5.31 3.42
CA ALA A 23 12.66 5.24 4.62
C ALA A 23 14.12 5.65 4.32
N GLU A 24 14.71 5.12 3.25
CA GLU A 24 16.07 5.45 2.80
C GLU A 24 16.20 6.94 2.42
N LEU A 25 15.25 7.47 1.64
CA LEU A 25 15.26 8.88 1.23
C LEU A 25 15.03 9.82 2.40
N ASN A 26 14.23 9.43 3.39
CA ASN A 26 14.01 10.24 4.58
C ASN A 26 15.29 10.41 5.39
N SER A 27 16.18 9.39 5.40
CA SER A 27 17.50 9.44 6.03
C SER A 27 18.51 10.29 5.24
N LEU A 28 18.53 10.17 3.91
CA LEU A 28 19.56 10.79 3.06
C LEU A 28 19.21 12.19 2.55
N ALA A 29 17.94 12.43 2.21
CA ALA A 29 17.51 13.65 1.52
C ALA A 29 16.01 13.92 1.71
N THR A 30 15.61 14.25 2.95
CA THR A 30 14.20 14.53 3.33
C THR A 30 13.53 15.55 2.41
N ASN A 31 14.26 16.60 2.00
CA ASN A 31 13.75 17.66 1.13
C ASN A 31 13.37 17.17 -0.28
N LEU A 32 13.95 16.05 -0.73
CA LEU A 32 13.69 15.46 -2.05
C LEU A 32 12.72 14.26 -1.98
N MET A 33 12.55 13.66 -0.80
CA MET A 33 11.74 12.46 -0.59
C MET A 33 10.36 12.57 -1.25
N PHE A 34 9.63 13.66 -0.99
CA PHE A 34 8.28 13.82 -1.54
C PHE A 34 8.27 13.84 -3.07
N TYR A 35 9.19 14.58 -3.70
CA TYR A 35 9.27 14.69 -5.15
C TYR A 35 9.65 13.35 -5.81
N VAL A 36 10.57 12.62 -5.21
CA VAL A 36 11.00 11.32 -5.74
C VAL A 36 9.89 10.29 -5.61
N ILE A 37 9.28 10.16 -4.43
CA ILE A 37 8.19 9.21 -4.20
C ILE A 37 6.98 9.54 -5.06
N ALA A 38 6.58 10.82 -5.17
CA ALA A 38 5.46 11.23 -6.02
C ALA A 38 5.68 10.83 -7.49
N ASN A 39 6.88 11.01 -8.04
CA ASN A 39 7.21 10.61 -9.41
C ASN A 39 7.21 9.09 -9.61
N ILE A 40 7.72 8.34 -8.62
CA ILE A 40 7.68 6.87 -8.63
C ILE A 40 6.24 6.38 -8.62
N VAL A 41 5.42 6.87 -7.69
CA VAL A 41 4.00 6.53 -7.56
C VAL A 41 3.25 6.85 -8.85
N LYS A 42 3.46 8.04 -9.43
CA LYS A 42 2.88 8.43 -10.70
C LYS A 42 3.20 7.42 -11.81
N SER A 43 4.47 7.12 -12.02
CA SER A 43 4.93 6.22 -13.08
C SER A 43 4.35 4.80 -12.94
N ILE A 44 4.27 4.30 -11.71
CA ILE A 44 3.70 3.00 -11.39
C ILE A 44 2.20 2.98 -11.68
N VAL A 45 1.49 4.00 -11.21
CA VAL A 45 0.04 4.06 -11.34
C VAL A 45 -0.37 4.27 -12.80
N GLU A 46 0.34 5.08 -13.57
CA GLU A 46 0.11 5.23 -15.01
C GLU A 46 0.20 3.88 -15.75
N LYS A 47 1.24 3.09 -15.47
CA LYS A 47 1.38 1.73 -16.04
C LYS A 47 0.28 0.79 -15.60
N LEU A 48 -0.10 0.82 -14.32
CA LEU A 48 -1.19 -0.01 -13.79
C LEU A 48 -2.51 0.33 -14.49
N LEU A 49 -2.79 1.63 -14.63
CA LEU A 49 -3.99 2.14 -15.28
C LEU A 49 -4.05 1.79 -16.77
N GLN A 50 -2.91 1.86 -17.46
CA GLN A 50 -2.82 1.41 -18.84
C GLN A 50 -3.28 -0.04 -18.98
N VAL A 51 -2.72 -0.96 -18.19
CA VAL A 51 -3.11 -2.38 -18.21
C VAL A 51 -4.59 -2.58 -17.85
N LEU A 52 -5.08 -1.83 -16.85
CA LEU A 52 -6.47 -1.94 -16.41
C LEU A 52 -7.49 -1.43 -17.44
N THR A 53 -7.10 -0.46 -18.26
CA THR A 53 -7.97 0.16 -19.27
C THR A 53 -7.94 -0.54 -20.63
N GLU A 54 -6.88 -1.29 -20.94
CA GLU A 54 -6.76 -2.08 -22.17
C GLU A 54 -7.78 -3.24 -22.24
N LYS A 55 -8.24 -3.75 -21.09
CA LYS A 55 -9.25 -4.81 -21.04
C LYS A 55 -10.67 -4.27 -21.02
N LYS A 56 -11.49 -4.75 -21.96
CA LYS A 56 -12.91 -4.35 -22.11
C LYS A 56 -13.83 -4.83 -20.98
N SER A 57 -13.53 -5.97 -20.34
CA SER A 57 -14.39 -6.52 -19.29
C SER A 57 -13.63 -7.47 -18.36
N TYR A 58 -14.06 -7.49 -17.10
CA TYR A 58 -13.57 -8.41 -16.08
C TYR A 58 -14.70 -9.28 -15.54
N GLY A 59 -14.38 -10.53 -15.20
CA GLY A 59 -15.27 -11.41 -14.46
C GLY A 59 -15.41 -10.97 -12.99
N LYS A 60 -16.39 -11.52 -12.27
CA LYS A 60 -16.73 -11.10 -10.90
C LYS A 60 -15.57 -11.15 -9.92
N LEU A 61 -14.84 -12.29 -9.90
CA LEU A 61 -13.69 -12.50 -9.02
C LEU A 61 -12.57 -11.48 -9.26
N ILE A 62 -12.25 -11.25 -10.54
CA ILE A 62 -11.18 -10.32 -10.94
C ILE A 62 -11.61 -8.88 -10.65
N SER A 63 -12.87 -8.52 -10.93
CA SER A 63 -13.41 -7.18 -10.64
C SER A 63 -13.30 -6.85 -9.16
N THR A 64 -13.67 -7.80 -8.30
CA THR A 64 -13.51 -7.65 -6.84
C THR A 64 -12.05 -7.47 -6.46
N GLN A 65 -11.13 -8.27 -7.02
CA GLN A 65 -9.70 -8.16 -6.71
C GLN A 65 -9.11 -6.80 -7.14
N ILE A 66 -9.49 -6.30 -8.32
CA ILE A 66 -9.08 -4.98 -8.80
C ILE A 66 -9.55 -3.88 -7.84
N ILE A 67 -10.80 -3.94 -7.37
CA ILE A 67 -11.32 -2.97 -6.41
C ILE A 67 -10.54 -3.00 -5.08
N ILE A 68 -10.25 -4.21 -4.56
CA ILE A 68 -9.43 -4.43 -3.37
C ILE A 68 -8.04 -3.80 -3.55
N ASP A 69 -7.36 -4.15 -4.64
CA ASP A 69 -6.00 -3.73 -4.94
C ASP A 69 -5.91 -2.20 -5.13
N LEU A 70 -6.83 -1.61 -5.91
CA LEU A 70 -6.88 -0.15 -6.10
C LEU A 70 -7.14 0.59 -4.78
N THR A 71 -7.99 0.03 -3.92
CA THR A 71 -8.29 0.63 -2.61
C THR A 71 -7.07 0.58 -1.70
N ALA A 72 -6.34 -0.53 -1.67
CA ALA A 72 -5.10 -0.66 -0.91
C ALA A 72 -4.02 0.34 -1.35
N ILE A 73 -3.84 0.52 -2.67
CA ILE A 73 -2.94 1.53 -3.24
C ILE A 73 -3.39 2.94 -2.82
N GLU A 74 -4.68 3.25 -2.99
CA GLU A 74 -5.24 4.56 -2.70
C GLU A 74 -5.09 4.94 -1.23
N GLU A 75 -5.39 4.01 -0.31
CA GLU A 75 -5.27 4.26 1.12
C GLU A 75 -3.82 4.45 1.56
N THR A 76 -2.90 3.65 1.01
CA THR A 76 -1.49 3.67 1.43
C THR A 76 -0.72 4.84 0.85
N LEU A 77 -0.99 5.19 -0.42
CA LEU A 77 -0.23 6.21 -1.15
C LEU A 77 -0.99 7.54 -1.29
N LYS A 78 -2.07 7.75 -0.52
CA LYS A 78 -2.99 8.90 -0.65
C LYS A 78 -2.31 10.27 -0.71
N TYR A 79 -1.18 10.42 -0.02
CA TYR A 79 -0.41 11.68 0.06
C TYR A 79 0.43 11.95 -1.19
N PHE A 80 0.75 10.93 -1.98
CA PHE A 80 1.57 11.01 -3.19
C PHE A 80 0.72 10.91 -4.47
N LEU A 81 -0.56 10.57 -4.35
CA LEU A 81 -1.48 10.45 -5.49
C LEU A 81 -2.04 11.81 -5.91
N GLU A 82 -1.85 12.14 -7.19
CA GLU A 82 -2.46 13.30 -7.85
C GLU A 82 -3.99 13.17 -7.92
N ASN A 83 -4.70 14.31 -7.97
CA ASN A 83 -6.16 14.33 -8.02
C ASN A 83 -6.74 13.61 -9.24
N ASP A 84 -6.10 13.71 -10.40
CA ASP A 84 -6.59 13.06 -11.61
C ASP A 84 -6.45 11.54 -11.55
N THR A 85 -5.41 11.05 -10.87
CA THR A 85 -5.24 9.63 -10.57
C THR A 85 -6.37 9.12 -9.66
N LYS A 86 -6.72 9.87 -8.61
CA LYS A 86 -7.84 9.54 -7.71
C LYS A 86 -9.17 9.48 -8.45
N LYS A 87 -9.44 10.43 -9.34
CA LYS A 87 -10.64 10.42 -10.21
C LYS A 87 -10.68 9.18 -11.09
N LEU A 88 -9.54 8.78 -11.66
CA LEU A 88 -9.47 7.62 -12.52
C LEU A 88 -9.67 6.31 -11.75
N PHE A 89 -9.10 6.17 -10.55
CA PHE A 89 -9.41 5.06 -9.66
C PHE A 89 -10.90 4.96 -9.34
N SER A 90 -11.53 6.10 -9.04
CA SER A 90 -12.97 6.18 -8.80
C SER A 90 -13.78 5.74 -10.04
N SER A 91 -13.39 6.17 -11.24
CA SER A 91 -14.01 5.77 -12.50
C SER A 91 -13.88 4.28 -12.80
N ILE A 92 -12.72 3.68 -12.51
CA ILE A 92 -12.54 2.23 -12.67
C ILE A 92 -13.39 1.48 -11.65
N ARG A 93 -13.36 1.89 -10.38
CA ARG A 93 -14.17 1.25 -9.33
C ARG A 93 -15.66 1.31 -9.64
N SER A 94 -16.19 2.44 -10.10
CA SER A 94 -17.62 2.57 -10.42
C SER A 94 -18.06 1.61 -11.53
N LYS A 95 -17.20 1.37 -12.54
CA LYS A 95 -17.45 0.40 -13.62
C LYS A 95 -17.43 -1.06 -13.18
N LEU A 96 -16.85 -1.36 -12.01
CA LEU A 96 -16.68 -2.71 -11.49
C LEU A 96 -17.58 -2.98 -10.27
N MET A 97 -18.27 -1.96 -9.78
CA MET A 97 -18.98 -1.99 -8.50
C MET A 97 -20.17 -2.96 -8.52
N ASP A 98 -20.82 -3.10 -9.67
CA ASP A 98 -21.90 -4.06 -9.92
C ASP A 98 -21.47 -5.53 -9.69
N LYS A 99 -20.16 -5.80 -9.78
CA LYS A 99 -19.56 -7.12 -9.64
C LYS A 99 -18.84 -7.31 -8.31
N LEU A 100 -18.89 -6.34 -7.41
CA LEU A 100 -18.20 -6.41 -6.13
C LEU A 100 -18.79 -7.52 -5.26
N ASN A 101 -17.94 -8.40 -4.76
CA ASN A 101 -18.26 -9.19 -3.58
C ASN A 101 -17.91 -8.37 -2.35
N GLU A 102 -18.93 -7.78 -1.71
CA GLU A 102 -18.76 -6.88 -0.56
C GLU A 102 -18.12 -7.56 0.65
N GLU A 103 -18.51 -8.80 0.95
CA GLU A 103 -17.99 -9.54 2.11
C GLU A 103 -16.49 -9.76 1.95
N LYS A 104 -16.08 -10.24 0.76
CA LYS A 104 -14.66 -10.41 0.44
C LYS A 104 -13.93 -9.07 0.55
N PHE A 105 -14.46 -8.00 -0.02
CA PHE A 105 -13.83 -6.68 0.04
C PHE A 105 -13.63 -6.20 1.49
N LYS A 106 -14.68 -6.28 2.31
CA LYS A 106 -14.62 -5.88 3.73
C LYS A 106 -13.58 -6.69 4.50
N ASN A 107 -13.58 -8.01 4.32
CA ASN A 107 -12.63 -8.90 4.99
C ASN A 107 -11.18 -8.62 4.55
N SER A 108 -10.94 -8.48 3.25
CA SER A 108 -9.60 -8.18 2.72
C SER A 108 -9.09 -6.81 3.21
N MET A 109 -9.92 -5.77 3.21
CA MET A 109 -9.52 -4.45 3.72
C MET A 109 -9.27 -4.45 5.22
N TYR A 110 -10.07 -5.18 5.99
CA TYR A 110 -9.84 -5.34 7.43
C TYR A 110 -8.51 -6.03 7.72
N THR A 111 -8.23 -7.14 7.05
CA THR A 111 -6.97 -7.88 7.20
C THR A 111 -5.77 -7.03 6.78
N PHE A 112 -5.86 -6.35 5.64
CA PHE A 112 -4.80 -5.47 5.15
C PHE A 112 -4.46 -4.36 6.15
N LYS A 113 -5.48 -3.61 6.62
CA LYS A 113 -5.29 -2.54 7.62
C LYS A 113 -4.72 -3.04 8.93
N THR A 114 -5.25 -4.17 9.43
CA THR A 114 -4.78 -4.76 10.68
C THR A 114 -3.31 -5.16 10.58
N THR A 115 -2.93 -5.80 9.47
CA THR A 115 -1.56 -6.22 9.21
C THR A 115 -0.61 -5.02 9.11
N MET A 116 -0.98 -3.97 8.36
CA MET A 116 -0.16 -2.76 8.28
C MET A 116 -0.02 -2.06 9.65
N ASN A 117 -1.10 -1.94 10.41
CA ASN A 117 -1.05 -1.33 11.74
C ASN A 117 -0.17 -2.14 12.71
N MET A 118 -0.19 -3.46 12.63
CA MET A 118 0.72 -4.31 13.41
C MET A 118 2.19 -4.08 13.00
N ALA A 119 2.46 -4.01 11.69
CA ALA A 119 3.80 -3.73 11.18
C ALA A 119 4.31 -2.36 11.66
N ILE A 120 3.49 -1.31 11.59
CA ILE A 120 3.84 0.03 12.10
C ILE A 120 4.17 -0.03 13.59
N LYS A 121 3.29 -0.65 14.39
CA LYS A 121 3.53 -0.79 15.84
C LYS A 121 4.81 -1.57 16.17
N SER A 122 5.16 -2.58 15.37
CA SER A 122 6.41 -3.32 15.57
C SER A 122 7.66 -2.49 15.28
N LEU A 123 7.56 -1.49 14.39
CA LEU A 123 8.64 -0.54 14.14
C LEU A 123 8.76 0.46 15.31
N ASP A 124 7.65 0.96 15.84
CA ASP A 124 7.64 1.91 16.97
C ASP A 124 8.20 1.32 18.27
N ILE A 125 8.03 0.00 18.50
CA ILE A 125 8.59 -0.69 19.67
C ILE A 125 10.13 -0.76 19.58
N SER A 126 10.70 -0.85 18.37
CA SER A 126 12.15 -0.97 18.20
C SER A 126 12.95 0.32 18.48
N GLU A 127 12.32 1.49 18.48
CA GLU A 127 12.99 2.77 18.77
C GLU A 127 13.08 3.08 20.28
N ASN A 128 12.24 2.47 21.13
CA ASN A 128 12.20 2.76 22.57
C ASN A 128 12.97 1.77 23.46
N ASP A 129 13.52 0.68 22.89
CA ASP A 129 14.21 -0.37 23.65
C ASP A 129 15.75 -0.22 23.68
N ILE A 130 16.33 0.87 23.15
CA ILE A 130 17.78 1.18 23.27
C ILE A 130 18.02 2.21 24.38
N VAL A 131 17.55 1.94 25.61
CA VAL A 131 17.91 2.73 26.79
C VAL A 131 18.08 1.83 28.03
N PHE A 132 19.35 1.55 28.32
CA PHE A 132 19.97 1.00 29.55
C PHE A 132 19.90 -0.50 29.89
N GLU A 133 20.86 -1.26 29.36
CA GLU A 133 21.66 -2.19 30.18
C GLU A 133 23.13 -1.71 30.20
N ASN A 134 23.40 -0.64 30.96
CA ASN A 134 24.74 -0.48 31.52
C ASN A 134 24.78 -1.31 32.81
N LEU A 135 25.15 -2.58 32.68
CA LEU A 135 25.52 -3.39 33.84
C LEU A 135 26.87 -2.88 34.37
N ASP A 136 26.74 -2.21 35.51
CA ASP A 136 27.73 -1.83 36.49
C ASP A 136 28.92 -2.82 36.57
N THR A 137 30.10 -2.38 36.11
CA THR A 137 31.38 -3.01 36.45
C THR A 137 32.29 -1.99 37.09
N SER A 138 31.97 -1.59 38.31
CA SER A 138 32.93 -0.99 39.24
C SER A 138 32.77 -1.56 40.64
N THR A 139 33.46 -2.66 40.91
CA THR A 139 33.91 -3.04 42.25
C THR A 139 35.42 -3.26 42.23
N VAL A 140 36.16 -2.23 42.65
CA VAL A 140 37.46 -2.33 43.33
C VAL A 140 37.32 -1.59 44.65
#